data_AF-A0A937C5C0-F1
#
_entry.id   AF-A0A937C5C0-F1
#
_cell.length_a   1.000
_cell.length_b   1.000
_cell.length_c   1.000
_cell.angle_alpha   90.00
_cell.angle_beta   90.00
_cell.angle_gamma   90.00
#
_symmetry.space_group_name_H-M   'P 1'
#
loop_
_entity.id
_entity.type
_entity.pdbx_description
1 polymer ?
#
loop_
_entity_poly.entity_id
_entity_poly.type
_entity_poly.pdbx_seq_one_letter_code
_entity_poly.pdbx_strand_id
1 'polypeptide(L)'
;MATPAKPATKSTAKSGAKPVVKAASTIRAKPATSTSGASVHVAVEPFLRFRHSPELQARTDAVLTALEASPALAGHGDALADLVAELTEAGMNYYYLHALKDAQVGFVVEQSARLAMSGAVKLISSVSRKFIVRMDDAQLLVVARHIRHLAR
;
A
#
# COMPACT_ATOMS: atom_id res chain seq x y z
N MET A 1 51.05 12.28 36.73
CA MET A 1 51.38 13.07 35.52
C MET A 1 50.10 13.70 34.99
N ALA A 2 50.17 14.98 34.61
CA ALA A 2 49.10 15.97 34.63
C ALA A 2 48.22 16.04 33.36
N THR A 3 46.99 16.52 33.53
CA THR A 3 46.19 17.23 32.49
C THR A 3 46.62 18.68 32.35
N PRO A 4 46.41 19.29 31.16
CA PRO A 4 45.42 20.37 31.00
C PRO A 4 44.58 20.20 29.70
N ALA A 5 43.25 20.39 29.68
CA ALA A 5 42.44 21.63 29.61
C ALA A 5 42.26 22.26 28.19
N LYS A 6 41.11 21.96 27.54
CA LYS A 6 39.98 22.83 27.04
C LYS A 6 40.26 24.20 26.34
N PRO A 7 39.24 24.92 25.77
CA PRO A 7 38.29 24.73 24.64
C PRO A 7 38.28 25.94 23.63
N ALA A 8 37.45 25.89 22.56
CA ALA A 8 36.64 26.99 21.96
C ALA A 8 36.24 26.60 20.52
N THR A 9 35.11 26.99 19.91
CA THR A 9 34.20 28.12 20.16
C THR A 9 32.79 27.77 19.64
N LYS A 10 31.78 28.28 20.35
CA LYS A 10 30.40 28.43 19.89
C LYS A 10 30.35 29.47 18.75
N SER A 11 29.46 29.28 17.77
CA SER A 11 28.85 30.42 17.08
C SER A 11 27.33 30.25 17.09
N THR A 12 26.73 30.98 18.02
CA THR A 12 25.32 31.33 18.10
C THR A 12 25.03 32.48 17.14
N ALA A 13 24.02 32.35 16.28
CA ALA A 13 23.25 33.50 15.79
C ALA A 13 21.84 33.05 15.40
N LYS A 14 20.98 33.05 16.41
CA LYS A 14 19.53 33.08 16.32
C LYS A 14 19.16 34.48 15.82
N SER A 15 18.45 34.58 14.69
CA SER A 15 17.70 35.79 14.35
C SER A 15 16.34 35.37 13.84
N GLY A 16 15.36 35.49 14.73
CA GLY A 16 13.96 35.48 14.37
C GLY A 16 13.50 36.90 14.09
N ALA A 17 12.60 37.07 13.13
CA ALA A 17 11.55 38.09 13.15
C ALA A 17 10.55 37.81 12.02
N LYS A 18 9.43 37.19 12.38
CA LYS A 18 8.15 37.46 11.71
C LYS A 18 7.63 38.80 12.25
N PRO A 19 7.00 39.62 11.40
CA PRO A 19 5.80 40.31 11.83
C PRO A 19 4.58 39.86 11.01
N VAL A 20 3.54 39.57 11.76
CA VAL A 20 2.16 39.33 11.37
C VAL A 20 1.54 40.62 10.82
N VAL A 21 0.80 40.52 9.70
CA VAL A 21 -0.27 41.49 9.39
C VAL A 21 -1.50 40.75 8.84
N LYS A 22 -2.38 40.39 9.78
CA LYS A 22 -3.81 40.75 9.85
C LYS A 22 -4.50 41.13 8.52
N ALA A 23 -5.50 40.34 8.11
CA ALA A 23 -6.91 40.78 8.07
C ALA A 23 -7.80 39.69 7.46
N ALA A 24 -8.77 39.25 8.26
CA ALA A 24 -9.87 38.41 7.84
C ALA A 24 -10.77 39.15 6.83
N SER A 25 -11.26 38.42 5.83
CA SER A 25 -12.51 38.78 5.14
C SER A 25 -13.43 37.57 5.18
N THR A 26 -14.49 37.71 5.97
CA THR A 26 -15.61 36.80 6.09
C THR A 26 -16.48 36.95 4.85
N ILE A 27 -16.53 35.92 4.00
CA ILE A 27 -17.62 35.78 3.02
C ILE A 27 -18.56 34.71 3.55
N ARG A 28 -19.62 35.19 4.21
CA ARG A 28 -20.80 34.44 4.63
C ARG A 28 -21.60 34.06 3.39
N ALA A 29 -21.43 32.82 2.91
CA ALA A 29 -22.31 32.24 1.92
C ALA A 29 -23.55 31.65 2.61
N LYS A 30 -24.74 32.09 2.14
CA LYS A 30 -26.08 31.59 2.49
C LYS A 30 -26.12 30.05 2.44
N PRO A 31 -26.79 29.36 3.40
CA PRO A 31 -27.06 27.95 3.22
C PRO A 31 -28.19 27.81 2.19
N ALA A 32 -27.84 27.34 0.99
CA ALA A 32 -28.85 26.86 0.04
C ALA A 32 -29.39 25.54 0.58
N THR A 33 -30.67 25.54 0.89
CA THR A 33 -31.47 24.38 1.25
C THR A 33 -31.49 23.42 0.05
N SER A 34 -30.58 22.45 0.03
CA SER A 34 -30.73 21.27 -0.81
C SER A 34 -31.55 20.25 -0.03
N THR A 35 -32.75 19.99 -0.55
CA THR A 35 -33.66 18.93 -0.13
C THR A 35 -32.94 17.60 -0.26
N SER A 36 -32.32 17.13 0.83
CA SER A 36 -31.73 15.81 0.89
C SER A 36 -32.86 14.79 0.94
N GLY A 37 -33.14 14.15 -0.20
CA GLY A 37 -33.83 12.87 -0.19
C GLY A 37 -33.00 11.91 0.66
N ALA A 38 -33.52 11.53 1.82
CA ALA A 38 -32.86 10.60 2.71
C ALA A 38 -32.81 9.21 2.05
N SER A 39 -31.81 8.99 1.20
CA SER A 39 -31.36 7.65 0.89
C SER A 39 -30.83 7.06 2.20
N VAL A 40 -31.39 5.93 2.61
CA VAL A 40 -30.85 5.10 3.69
C VAL A 40 -29.43 4.71 3.31
N HIS A 41 -28.45 5.53 3.71
CA HIS A 41 -27.07 5.14 3.69
C HIS A 41 -26.93 4.10 4.80
N VAL A 42 -27.00 2.82 4.42
CA VAL A 42 -26.27 1.80 5.17
C VAL A 42 -24.87 2.35 5.28
N ALA A 43 -24.42 2.67 6.50
CA ALA A 43 -23.09 3.21 6.73
C ALA A 43 -22.09 2.14 6.31
N VAL A 44 -21.68 2.17 5.04
CA VAL A 44 -20.61 1.34 4.51
C VAL A 44 -19.37 1.82 5.22
N GLU A 45 -18.77 0.95 6.03
CA GLU A 45 -17.50 1.24 6.69
C GLU A 45 -16.47 1.62 5.60
N PRO A 46 -15.77 2.75 5.74
CA PRO A 46 -14.79 3.16 4.74
C PRO A 46 -13.68 2.11 4.67
N PHE A 47 -13.45 1.57 3.47
CA PHE A 47 -12.38 0.62 3.22
C PHE A 47 -11.44 1.15 2.14
N LEU A 48 -10.17 0.76 2.24
CA LEU A 48 -9.14 1.08 1.26
C LEU A 48 -8.86 -0.16 0.41
N ARG A 49 -8.98 -0.04 -0.92
CA ARG A 49 -8.64 -1.10 -1.89
C ARG A 49 -7.64 -0.56 -2.89
N PHE A 50 -6.69 -1.39 -3.29
CA PHE A 50 -5.84 -1.09 -4.43
C PHE A 50 -6.51 -1.62 -5.69
N ARG A 51 -6.37 -0.89 -6.79
CA ARG A 51 -6.92 -1.33 -8.09
C ARG A 51 -5.85 -2.13 -8.83
N HIS A 52 -6.18 -3.36 -9.19
CA HIS A 52 -5.34 -4.20 -10.03
C HIS A 52 -5.27 -3.66 -11.46
N SER A 53 -4.18 -3.97 -12.17
CA SER A 53 -4.17 -3.83 -13.63
C SER A 53 -5.16 -4.84 -14.24
N PRO A 54 -5.74 -4.56 -15.42
CA PRO A 54 -6.62 -5.51 -16.10
C PRO A 54 -5.95 -6.87 -16.34
N GLU A 55 -4.64 -6.87 -16.61
CA GLU A 55 -3.84 -8.08 -16.79
C GLU A 55 -3.73 -8.89 -15.50
N LEU A 56 -3.46 -8.24 -14.37
CA LEU A 56 -3.37 -8.93 -13.07
C LEU A 56 -4.74 -9.43 -12.62
N GLN A 57 -5.80 -8.70 -12.93
CA GLN A 57 -7.17 -9.14 -12.68
C GLN A 57 -7.49 -10.42 -13.46
N ALA A 58 -7.23 -10.43 -14.77
CA ALA A 58 -7.39 -11.64 -15.60
C ALA A 58 -6.50 -12.79 -15.11
N ARG A 59 -5.25 -12.45 -14.72
CA ARG A 59 -4.30 -13.24 -13.92
C ARG A 59 -5.00 -14.04 -12.83
N THR A 60 -5.52 -13.25 -11.89
CA THR A 60 -6.18 -13.69 -10.68
C THR A 60 -7.38 -14.58 -11.02
N ASP A 61 -8.26 -14.13 -11.90
CA ASP A 61 -9.46 -14.88 -12.27
C ASP A 61 -9.13 -16.25 -12.90
N ALA A 62 -8.12 -16.31 -13.77
CA ALA A 62 -7.71 -17.56 -14.41
C ALA A 62 -7.18 -18.58 -13.40
N VAL A 63 -6.28 -18.17 -12.50
CA VAL A 63 -5.70 -19.07 -11.49
C VAL A 63 -6.76 -19.56 -10.52
N LEU A 64 -7.62 -18.67 -10.02
CA LEU A 64 -8.67 -19.03 -9.07
C LEU A 64 -9.70 -19.96 -9.72
N THR A 65 -10.11 -19.67 -10.96
CA THR A 65 -11.06 -20.53 -11.70
C THR A 65 -10.47 -21.92 -11.96
N ALA A 66 -9.19 -22.01 -12.34
CA ALA A 66 -8.51 -23.28 -12.57
C ALA A 66 -8.45 -24.14 -11.29
N LEU A 67 -8.07 -23.52 -10.16
CA LEU A 67 -8.04 -24.18 -8.85
C LEU A 67 -9.43 -24.66 -8.42
N GLU A 68 -10.45 -23.79 -8.56
CA GLU A 68 -11.82 -24.11 -8.15
C GLU A 68 -12.44 -25.23 -9.01
N ALA A 69 -12.08 -25.29 -10.30
CA ALA A 69 -12.57 -26.32 -11.22
C ALA A 69 -11.91 -27.69 -10.97
N SER A 70 -10.62 -27.72 -10.66
CA SER A 70 -9.85 -28.97 -10.53
C SER A 70 -8.86 -28.92 -9.36
N PRO A 71 -9.32 -28.93 -8.09
CA PRO A 71 -8.46 -28.66 -6.93
C PRO A 71 -7.27 -29.61 -6.77
N ALA A 72 -7.40 -30.86 -7.20
CA ALA A 72 -6.39 -31.90 -7.06
C ALA A 72 -5.33 -31.91 -8.18
N LEU A 73 -5.40 -30.96 -9.14
CA LEU A 73 -4.40 -30.88 -10.20
C LEU A 73 -3.07 -30.36 -9.63
N ALA A 74 -1.98 -31.05 -9.98
CA ALA A 74 -0.65 -30.67 -9.53
C ALA A 74 -0.25 -29.27 -10.01
N GLY A 75 0.55 -28.56 -9.20
CA GLY A 75 1.08 -27.23 -9.54
C GLY A 75 0.20 -26.05 -9.12
N HIS A 76 -0.98 -26.30 -8.56
CA HIS A 76 -1.84 -25.24 -8.04
C HIS A 76 -1.22 -24.44 -6.89
N GLY A 77 -0.48 -25.10 -6.00
CA GLY A 77 0.26 -24.42 -4.93
C GLY A 77 1.29 -23.43 -5.48
N ASP A 78 2.02 -23.80 -6.54
CA ASP A 78 2.97 -22.91 -7.20
C ASP A 78 2.27 -21.74 -7.89
N ALA A 79 1.22 -22.01 -8.66
CA ALA A 79 0.46 -20.98 -9.36
C ALA A 79 -0.18 -19.96 -8.39
N LEU A 80 -0.70 -20.44 -7.25
CA LEU A 80 -1.28 -19.58 -6.23
C LEU A 80 -0.20 -18.78 -5.49
N ALA A 81 0.97 -19.38 -5.22
CA ALA A 81 2.10 -18.68 -4.62
C ALA A 81 2.62 -17.55 -5.52
N ASP A 82 2.73 -17.79 -6.83
CA ASP A 82 3.13 -16.77 -7.81
C ASP A 82 2.09 -15.65 -7.89
N LEU A 83 0.80 -16.00 -7.91
CA LEU A 83 -0.27 -15.01 -7.88
C LEU A 83 -0.18 -14.12 -6.62
N VAL A 84 0.01 -14.71 -5.44
CA VAL A 84 0.12 -13.95 -4.18
C VAL A 84 1.34 -13.03 -4.19
N ALA A 85 2.47 -13.45 -4.77
CA ALA A 85 3.66 -12.61 -4.91
C ALA A 85 3.37 -11.38 -5.78
N GLU A 86 2.70 -11.55 -6.91
CA GLU A 86 2.34 -10.45 -7.81
C GLU A 86 1.31 -9.49 -7.21
N LEU A 87 0.30 -10.01 -6.52
CA LEU A 87 -0.68 -9.19 -5.78
C LEU A 87 0.01 -8.37 -4.68
N THR A 88 0.98 -8.97 -3.99
CA THR A 88 1.77 -8.28 -2.94
C THR A 88 2.59 -7.16 -3.54
N GLU A 89 3.34 -7.42 -4.63
CA GLU A 89 4.14 -6.41 -5.30
C GLU A 89 3.28 -5.26 -5.82
N ALA A 90 2.17 -5.57 -6.50
CA ALA A 90 1.24 -4.58 -7.02
C ALA A 90 0.63 -3.72 -5.90
N GLY A 91 0.21 -4.34 -4.80
CA GLY A 91 -0.36 -3.64 -3.65
C GLY A 91 0.66 -2.71 -2.97
N MET A 92 1.88 -3.19 -2.74
CA MET A 92 2.95 -2.38 -2.15
C MET A 92 3.33 -1.20 -3.05
N ASN A 93 3.43 -1.42 -4.36
CA ASN A 93 3.70 -0.36 -5.33
C ASN A 93 2.57 0.69 -5.34
N TYR A 94 1.32 0.24 -5.30
CA TYR A 94 0.15 1.12 -5.32
C TYR A 94 0.09 2.04 -4.10
N TYR A 95 0.29 1.51 -2.90
CA TYR A 95 0.16 2.32 -1.68
C TYR A 95 1.42 3.12 -1.36
N TYR A 96 2.60 2.63 -1.73
CA TYR A 96 3.86 3.25 -1.34
C TYR A 96 4.49 4.05 -2.47
N LEU A 97 4.79 3.42 -3.61
CA LEU A 97 5.54 4.07 -4.69
C LEU A 97 4.73 5.14 -5.41
N HIS A 98 3.43 4.93 -5.62
CA HIS A 98 2.59 5.97 -6.22
C HIS A 98 2.50 7.21 -5.34
N ALA A 99 2.33 7.02 -4.02
CA ALA A 99 2.30 8.14 -3.08
C ALA A 99 3.60 8.95 -3.09
N LEU A 100 4.76 8.28 -3.18
CA LEU A 100 6.05 8.96 -3.30
C LEU A 100 6.20 9.74 -4.61
N LYS A 101 5.73 9.16 -5.72
CA LYS A 101 5.72 9.80 -7.03
C LYS A 101 4.83 11.05 -7.04
N ASP A 102 3.64 10.94 -6.47
CA ASP A 102 2.68 12.06 -6.38
C ASP A 102 3.21 13.17 -5.45
N ALA A 103 3.95 12.80 -4.41
CA ALA A 103 4.63 13.73 -3.51
C ALA A 103 5.90 14.37 -4.11
N GLN A 104 6.32 13.97 -5.32
CA GLN A 104 7.49 14.51 -6.03
C GLN A 104 8.77 14.52 -5.18
N VAL A 105 9.02 13.44 -4.43
CA VAL A 105 10.15 13.32 -3.48
C VAL A 105 11.54 13.32 -4.15
N GLY A 106 11.58 13.31 -5.48
CA GLY A 106 12.80 13.37 -6.28
C GLY A 106 13.33 12.00 -6.64
N PHE A 107 14.09 11.95 -7.74
CA PHE A 107 14.52 10.70 -8.38
C PHE A 107 15.30 9.77 -7.45
N VAL A 108 16.26 10.29 -6.68
CA VAL A 108 17.11 9.47 -5.80
C VAL A 108 16.28 8.78 -4.72
N VAL A 109 15.33 9.49 -4.13
CA VAL A 109 14.44 8.95 -3.10
C VAL A 109 13.51 7.90 -3.70
N GLU A 110 12.92 8.16 -4.87
CA GLU A 110 12.09 7.19 -5.58
C GLU A 110 12.85 5.90 -5.92
N GLN A 111 14.07 6.00 -6.45
CA GLN A 111 14.88 4.82 -6.79
C GLN A 111 15.30 4.04 -5.54
N SER A 112 15.66 4.74 -4.47
CA SER A 112 15.99 4.12 -3.18
C SER A 112 14.77 3.36 -2.62
N ALA A 113 13.59 3.97 -2.69
CA ALA A 113 12.33 3.36 -2.29
C ALA A 113 11.99 2.12 -3.12
N ARG A 114 12.15 2.18 -4.45
CA ARG A 114 11.97 1.02 -5.34
C ARG A 114 12.89 -0.15 -4.98
N LEU A 115 14.17 0.14 -4.72
CA LEU A 115 15.14 -0.89 -4.34
C LEU A 115 14.76 -1.54 -3.00
N ALA A 116 14.46 -0.72 -1.98
CA ALA A 116 14.01 -1.21 -0.69
C ALA A 116 12.75 -2.08 -0.83
N MET A 117 11.81 -1.65 -1.66
CA MET A 117 10.55 -2.35 -1.87
C MET A 117 10.74 -3.68 -2.60
N SER A 118 11.59 -3.74 -3.62
CA SER A 118 11.97 -5.00 -4.27
C SER A 118 12.55 -6.01 -3.27
N GLY A 119 13.38 -5.55 -2.33
CA GLY A 119 13.91 -6.40 -1.26
C GLY A 119 12.82 -6.93 -0.33
N ALA A 120 11.92 -6.05 0.13
CA ALA A 120 10.81 -6.43 1.00
C ALA A 120 9.85 -7.43 0.33
N VAL A 121 9.43 -7.14 -0.91
CA VAL A 121 8.54 -8.01 -1.71
C VAL A 121 9.16 -9.40 -1.88
N LYS A 122 10.46 -9.49 -2.19
CA LYS A 122 11.15 -10.79 -2.34
C LYS A 122 11.13 -11.61 -1.05
N LEU A 123 11.38 -10.98 0.09
CA LEU A 123 11.36 -11.67 1.39
C LEU A 123 9.95 -12.17 1.72
N ILE A 124 8.94 -11.32 1.58
CA ILE A 124 7.53 -11.68 1.83
C ILE A 124 7.08 -12.80 0.90
N SER A 125 7.40 -12.70 -0.40
CA SER A 125 7.03 -13.69 -1.42
C SER A 125 7.71 -15.03 -1.17
N SER A 126 8.99 -15.03 -0.79
CA SER A 126 9.74 -16.26 -0.46
C SER A 126 9.11 -17.01 0.72
N VAL A 127 8.78 -16.29 1.80
CA VAL A 127 8.12 -16.87 2.97
C VAL A 127 6.72 -17.36 2.63
N SER A 128 5.93 -16.56 1.92
CA SER A 128 4.57 -16.92 1.50
C SER A 128 4.56 -18.18 0.63
N ARG A 129 5.44 -18.24 -0.38
CA ARG A 129 5.60 -19.41 -1.26
C ARG A 129 5.93 -20.68 -0.48
N LYS A 130 6.82 -20.59 0.52
CA LYS A 130 7.19 -21.76 1.35
C LYS A 130 5.98 -22.36 2.07
N PHE A 131 5.00 -21.54 2.47
CA PHE A 131 3.78 -22.01 3.10
C PHE A 131 2.76 -22.51 2.07
N ILE A 132 2.47 -21.71 1.04
CA ILE A 132 1.41 -22.01 0.05
C ILE A 132 1.69 -23.30 -0.71
N VAL A 133 2.93 -23.54 -1.16
CA VAL A 133 3.28 -24.74 -1.95
C VAL A 133 3.12 -26.04 -1.15
N ARG A 134 3.08 -25.96 0.18
CA ARG A 134 2.92 -27.12 1.08
C ARG A 134 1.48 -27.32 1.57
N MET A 135 0.56 -26.47 1.15
CA MET A 135 -0.84 -26.59 1.51
C MET A 135 -1.50 -27.75 0.76
N ASP A 136 -2.45 -28.40 1.42
CA ASP A 136 -3.34 -29.34 0.76
C ASP A 136 -4.43 -28.62 -0.07
N ASP A 137 -5.15 -29.38 -0.89
CA ASP A 137 -6.17 -28.84 -1.80
C ASP A 137 -7.26 -28.05 -1.06
N ALA A 138 -7.66 -28.50 0.13
CA ALA A 138 -8.69 -27.84 0.93
C ALA A 138 -8.19 -26.48 1.45
N GLN A 139 -6.94 -26.42 1.92
CA GLN A 139 -6.28 -25.20 2.35
C GLN A 139 -6.10 -24.21 1.20
N LEU A 140 -5.68 -24.69 0.01
CA LEU A 140 -5.55 -23.85 -1.18
C LEU A 140 -6.90 -23.22 -1.58
N LEU A 141 -7.99 -23.99 -1.52
CA LEU A 141 -9.34 -23.48 -1.80
C LEU A 141 -9.79 -22.41 -0.80
N VAL A 142 -9.40 -22.52 0.48
CA VAL A 142 -9.68 -21.48 1.48
C VAL A 142 -8.99 -20.17 1.10
N VAL A 143 -7.70 -20.24 0.73
CA VAL A 143 -6.93 -19.07 0.29
C VAL A 143 -7.54 -18.46 -0.97
N ALA A 144 -7.86 -19.29 -1.96
CA ALA A 144 -8.46 -18.84 -3.21
C ALA A 144 -9.81 -18.14 -3.01
N ARG A 145 -10.68 -18.72 -2.17
CA ARG A 145 -11.97 -18.10 -1.83
C ARG A 145 -11.78 -16.75 -1.14
N HIS A 146 -10.79 -16.65 -0.25
CA HIS A 146 -10.46 -15.38 0.40
C HIS A 146 -10.03 -14.32 -0.62
N ILE A 147 -9.10 -14.65 -1.52
CA ILE A 147 -8.66 -13.73 -2.58
C ILE A 147 -9.83 -13.34 -3.49
N ARG A 148 -10.69 -14.30 -3.86
CA ARG A 148 -11.88 -14.04 -4.70
C ARG A 148 -12.88 -13.11 -4.03
N HIS A 149 -12.99 -13.15 -2.70
CA HIS A 149 -13.82 -12.21 -1.96
C HIS A 149 -13.25 -10.78 -2.00
N LEU A 150 -11.92 -10.63 -1.96
CA LEU A 150 -11.25 -9.33 -2.05
C LEU A 150 -11.27 -8.74 -3.48
N ALA A 151 -11.32 -9.58 -4.50
CA ALA A 151 -11.29 -9.18 -5.91
C ALA A 151 -12.66 -8.74 -6.48
N ARG A 152 -13.74 -8.74 -5.69
CA ARG A 152 -15.08 -8.29 -6.06
C ARG A 152 -15.33 -6.84 -5.63
#